data_AF-A0A954I3Z9-F1
#
_entry.id   AF-A0A954I3Z9-F1
#
_cell.length_a   1.000
_cell.length_b   1.000
_cell.length_c   1.000
_cell.angle_alpha   90.00
_cell.angle_beta   90.00
_cell.angle_gamma   90.00
#
_symmetry.space_group_name_H-M   'P 1'
#
loop_
_entity.id
_entity.type
_entity.pdbx_description
1 polymer ?
#
loop_
_entity_poly.entity_id
_entity_poly.type
_entity_poly.pdbx_seq_one_letter_code
_entity_poly.pdbx_strand_id
1 'polypeptide(L)'
;MRSSVRTRHRPKLETLRRGLSRIDVVLIAAAVALVSPLLVSLLSGVRESAHQQTCRGRITNLSRALRDHHDAQGAFPTAANWSVTTTQSLQLNASRQIARITLDNWAIQLLPYLGRNDLAGQFETDRAIGDEANRDARLASPAEMVCPSDSWNRDDNPYLFRVSDELEPIGFARGNYAISGGTQMSSAVASNTKSPHGERAELWIREEPRTFQLWGNGVAGINKAFSYEDFTNPQSTLI
;
A
#
# COMPACT_ATOMS: atom_id res chain seq x y z
N MET A 1 45.35 77.95 -13.79
CA MET A 1 44.44 76.79 -13.60
C MET A 1 44.78 76.12 -12.28
N ARG A 2 43.96 76.29 -11.23
CA ARG A 2 44.09 75.55 -9.96
C ARG A 2 42.99 74.50 -9.92
N SER A 3 43.37 73.24 -10.07
CA SER A 3 42.47 72.08 -9.95
C SER A 3 42.22 71.79 -8.47
N SER A 4 40.97 71.93 -8.03
CA SER A 4 40.50 71.55 -6.70
C SER A 4 40.07 70.08 -6.74
N VAL A 5 40.87 69.20 -6.13
CA VAL A 5 40.53 67.79 -5.97
C VAL A 5 39.61 67.65 -4.76
N ARG A 6 38.33 67.36 -5.00
CA ARG A 6 37.33 67.04 -3.97
C ARG A 6 37.41 65.54 -3.64
N THR A 7 38.02 65.19 -2.52
CA THR A 7 38.02 63.83 -1.98
C THR A 7 36.63 63.48 -1.42
N ARG A 8 35.94 62.51 -2.03
CA ARG A 8 34.71 61.91 -1.48
C ARG A 8 35.05 60.99 -0.30
N HIS A 9 34.55 61.29 0.89
CA HIS A 9 34.55 60.36 2.02
C HIS A 9 33.53 59.24 1.77
N ARG A 10 34.01 57.99 1.68
CA ARG A 10 33.16 56.80 1.77
C ARG A 10 32.87 56.54 3.26
N PRO A 11 31.60 56.37 3.69
CA PRO A 11 31.32 55.96 5.05
C PRO A 11 31.87 54.54 5.27
N LYS A 12 32.70 54.35 6.30
CA LYS A 12 33.07 53.03 6.78
C LYS A 12 31.84 52.40 7.42
N LEU A 13 31.37 51.27 6.90
CA LEU A 13 30.44 50.39 7.60
C LEU A 13 31.20 49.78 8.78
N GLU A 14 31.13 50.43 9.93
CA GLU A 14 31.66 49.86 11.16
C GLU A 14 30.76 48.70 11.60
N THR A 15 31.22 47.48 11.37
CA THR A 15 30.62 46.28 11.96
C THR A 15 30.90 46.28 13.46
N LEU A 16 29.98 46.85 14.24
CA LEU A 16 29.96 46.75 15.69
C LEU A 16 29.77 45.28 16.10
N ARG A 17 30.87 44.60 16.44
CA ARG A 17 30.81 43.32 17.17
C ARG A 17 30.34 43.60 18.60
N ARG A 18 29.04 43.53 18.83
CA ARG A 18 28.46 43.50 20.19
C ARG A 18 28.64 42.08 20.75
N GLY A 19 29.37 41.96 21.86
CA GLY A 19 29.37 40.74 22.67
C GLY A 19 28.02 40.59 23.39
N LEU A 20 27.49 39.37 23.47
CA LEU A 20 26.27 39.12 24.25
C LEU A 20 26.57 39.28 25.74
N SER A 21 25.72 40.02 26.46
CA SER A 21 25.71 40.04 27.91
C SER A 21 25.21 38.69 28.45
N ARG A 22 25.64 38.31 29.65
CA ARG A 22 25.08 37.16 30.39
C ARG A 22 23.55 37.26 30.51
N ILE A 23 23.03 38.48 30.64
CA ILE A 23 21.60 38.75 30.74
C ILE A 23 20.90 38.43 29.42
N ASP A 24 21.47 38.82 28.28
CA ASP A 24 20.88 38.57 26.96
C ASP A 24 20.72 37.07 26.70
N VAL A 25 21.74 36.28 27.06
CA VAL A 25 21.71 34.82 26.93
C VAL A 25 20.63 34.20 27.80
N VAL A 26 20.51 34.65 29.07
CA VAL A 26 19.49 34.15 30.00
C VAL A 26 18.08 34.49 29.53
N LEU A 27 17.87 35.70 29.02
CA LEU A 27 16.55 36.16 28.56
C LEU A 27 16.11 35.41 27.30
N ILE A 28 17.02 35.14 26.37
CA ILE A 28 16.75 34.32 25.17
C ILE A 28 16.44 32.87 25.59
N ALA A 29 17.22 32.28 26.51
CA ALA A 29 16.97 30.93 26.99
C ALA A 29 15.61 30.81 27.70
N ALA A 30 15.24 31.80 28.51
CA ALA A 30 13.94 31.85 29.15
C ALA A 30 12.79 31.96 28.14
N ALA A 31 12.95 32.76 27.08
CA ALA A 31 11.96 32.88 26.01
C ALA A 31 11.78 31.57 25.24
N VAL A 32 12.87 30.89 24.87
CA VAL A 32 12.81 29.58 24.20
C VAL A 32 12.13 28.54 25.10
N ALA A 33 12.51 28.47 26.38
CA ALA A 33 11.92 27.54 27.35
C ALA A 33 10.40 27.74 27.51
N LEU A 34 9.91 28.98 27.41
CA LEU A 34 8.49 29.29 27.45
C LEU A 34 7.74 28.89 26.17
N VAL A 35 8.34 29.14 25.00
CA VAL A 35 7.67 28.94 23.70
C VAL A 35 7.73 27.48 23.22
N SER A 36 8.83 26.76 23.47
CA SER A 36 9.02 25.38 22.99
C SER A 36 7.86 24.41 23.32
N PRO A 37 7.32 24.32 24.56
CA PRO A 37 6.23 23.39 24.85
C PRO A 37 4.91 23.76 24.15
N LEU A 38 4.67 25.05 23.89
CA LEU A 38 3.48 25.52 23.15
C LEU A 38 3.51 25.07 21.69
N LEU A 39 4.70 25.00 21.09
CA LEU A 39 4.88 24.54 19.70
C LEU A 39 4.60 23.03 19.57
N VAL A 40 4.98 22.21 20.56
CA VAL A 40 4.83 20.74 20.49
C VAL A 40 3.36 20.32 20.37
N SER A 41 2.47 20.92 21.16
CA SER A 41 1.04 20.56 21.15
C SER A 41 0.32 20.93 19.85
N LEU A 42 0.80 21.94 19.12
CA LEU A 42 0.23 22.35 17.83
C LEU A 42 0.65 21.46 16.65
N LEU A 43 1.76 20.73 16.77
CA LEU A 43 2.31 19.94 15.66
C LEU A 43 1.51 18.67 15.36
N SER A 44 0.65 18.21 16.27
CA SER A 44 -0.10 16.96 16.12
C SER A 44 -1.02 16.96 14.89
N GLY A 45 -1.73 18.06 14.64
CA GLY A 45 -2.60 18.18 13.45
C GLY A 45 -1.81 18.29 12.14
N VAL A 46 -0.64 18.94 12.18
CA VAL A 46 0.25 19.08 11.01
C VAL A 46 0.87 17.73 10.64
N ARG A 47 1.28 16.93 11.64
CA ARG A 47 1.82 15.58 11.42
C ARG A 47 0.80 14.67 10.77
N GLU A 48 -0.43 14.66 11.28
CA GLU A 48 -1.47 13.82 10.68
C GLU A 48 -1.81 14.26 9.25
N SER A 49 -1.84 15.57 8.97
CA SER A 49 -2.00 16.06 7.60
C SER A 49 -0.87 15.59 6.68
N ALA A 50 0.38 15.63 7.13
CA ALA A 50 1.54 15.14 6.38
C ALA A 50 1.51 13.62 6.17
N HIS A 51 1.09 12.87 7.19
CA HIS A 51 0.89 11.42 7.08
C HIS A 51 -0.21 11.10 6.07
N GLN A 52 -1.36 11.78 6.16
CA GLN A 52 -2.46 11.62 5.21
C GLN A 52 -2.03 11.95 3.77
N GLN A 53 -1.25 13.02 3.56
CA GLN A 53 -0.68 13.34 2.24
C GLN A 53 0.24 12.23 1.74
N THR A 54 1.08 11.66 2.61
CA THR A 54 1.93 10.52 2.28
C THR A 54 1.09 9.30 1.88
N CYS A 55 0.02 9.01 2.62
CA CYS A 55 -0.85 7.87 2.31
C CYS A 55 -1.58 8.04 0.98
N ARG A 56 -2.04 9.26 0.66
CA ARG A 56 -2.63 9.57 -0.66
C ARG A 56 -1.59 9.43 -1.78
N GLY A 57 -0.36 9.90 -1.55
CA GLY A 57 0.74 9.73 -2.50
C GLY A 57 1.05 8.26 -2.79
N ARG A 58 0.99 7.38 -1.78
CA ARG A 58 1.14 5.93 -1.96
C ARG A 58 0.02 5.31 -2.80
N ILE A 59 -1.24 5.73 -2.63
CA ILE A 59 -2.34 5.31 -3.52
C ILE A 59 -2.07 5.74 -4.97
N THR A 60 -1.60 6.97 -5.17
CA THR A 60 -1.25 7.46 -6.52
C THR A 60 -0.14 6.62 -7.14
N ASN A 61 0.90 6.28 -6.38
CA ASN A 61 1.99 5.42 -6.84
C ASN A 61 1.51 4.00 -7.16
N LEU A 62 0.65 3.40 -6.32
CA LEU A 62 0.03 2.10 -6.57
C LEU A 62 -0.85 2.12 -7.82
N SER A 63 -1.60 3.21 -8.02
CA SER A 63 -2.44 3.40 -9.20
C SER A 63 -1.61 3.50 -10.49
N ARG A 64 -0.41 4.08 -10.40
CA ARG A 64 0.56 4.07 -11.51
C ARG A 64 1.09 2.66 -11.74
N ALA A 65 1.55 1.97 -10.70
CA ALA A 65 2.02 0.60 -10.80
C ALA A 65 0.97 -0.36 -11.39
N LEU A 66 -0.32 -0.16 -11.07
CA LEU A 66 -1.44 -0.91 -11.67
C LEU A 66 -1.55 -0.70 -13.18
N ARG A 67 -1.37 0.54 -13.66
CA ARG A 67 -1.37 0.83 -15.10
C ARG A 67 -0.12 0.26 -15.77
N ASP A 68 1.05 0.44 -15.17
CA ASP A 68 2.31 -0.08 -15.71
C ASP A 68 2.27 -1.63 -15.79
N HIS A 69 1.64 -2.29 -14.81
CA HIS A 69 1.36 -3.72 -14.86
C HIS A 69 0.40 -4.09 -15.99
N HIS A 70 -0.70 -3.34 -16.14
CA HIS A 70 -1.65 -3.54 -17.23
C HIS A 70 -0.99 -3.38 -18.60
N ASP A 71 -0.20 -2.32 -18.81
CA ASP A 71 0.51 -2.05 -20.06
C ASP A 71 1.51 -3.18 -20.40
N ALA A 72 2.16 -3.76 -19.39
CA ALA A 72 3.15 -4.82 -19.57
C ALA A 72 2.55 -6.23 -19.72
N GLN A 73 1.47 -6.54 -18.99
CA GLN A 73 0.87 -7.88 -18.92
C GLN A 73 -0.43 -8.01 -19.71
N GLY A 74 -0.96 -6.90 -20.25
CA GLY A 74 -2.26 -6.82 -20.92
C GLY A 74 -3.47 -6.86 -19.97
N ALA A 75 -3.25 -7.01 -18.66
CA ALA A 75 -4.30 -7.14 -17.67
C ALA A 75 -3.88 -6.58 -16.31
N PHE A 76 -4.86 -6.18 -15.51
CA PHE A 76 -4.69 -5.86 -14.10
C PHE A 76 -4.28 -7.12 -13.32
N PRO A 77 -3.54 -6.95 -12.21
CA PRO A 77 -3.16 -8.08 -11.39
C PRO A 77 -4.39 -8.76 -10.79
N THR A 78 -4.29 -10.08 -10.62
CA THR A 78 -5.34 -10.84 -9.93
C THR A 78 -5.37 -10.50 -8.45
N ALA A 79 -6.53 -10.57 -7.81
CA ALA A 79 -6.64 -10.36 -6.37
C ALA A 79 -5.81 -11.41 -5.61
N ALA A 80 -5.86 -12.66 -6.07
CA ALA A 80 -4.97 -13.74 -5.67
C ALA A 80 -4.90 -14.81 -6.77
N ASN A 81 -3.77 -15.48 -6.88
CA ASN A 81 -3.60 -16.67 -7.70
C ASN A 81 -3.57 -17.91 -6.79
N TRP A 82 -4.65 -18.67 -6.78
CA TRP A 82 -4.78 -19.92 -6.03
C TRP A 82 -4.41 -21.11 -6.90
N SER A 83 -3.46 -21.90 -6.40
CA SER A 83 -3.06 -23.15 -7.01
C SER A 83 -4.23 -24.12 -7.09
N VAL A 84 -4.52 -24.56 -8.31
CA VAL A 84 -5.49 -25.61 -8.60
C VAL A 84 -4.88 -27.00 -8.53
N THR A 85 -3.54 -27.12 -8.50
CA THR A 85 -2.84 -28.42 -8.55
C THR A 85 -2.52 -28.98 -7.16
N THR A 86 -2.40 -28.12 -6.15
CA THR A 86 -1.98 -28.53 -4.79
C THR A 86 -3.11 -29.11 -3.93
N THR A 87 -4.37 -28.95 -4.36
CA THR A 87 -5.55 -29.46 -3.64
C THR A 87 -6.26 -30.52 -4.48
N GLN A 88 -6.78 -31.57 -3.83
CA GLN A 88 -7.57 -32.61 -4.50
C GLN A 88 -8.94 -32.09 -4.99
N SER A 89 -9.63 -31.29 -4.17
CA SER A 89 -10.88 -30.59 -4.53
C SER A 89 -10.64 -29.28 -5.27
N LEU A 90 -11.47 -28.98 -6.27
CA LEU A 90 -11.52 -27.67 -6.94
C LEU A 90 -12.45 -26.66 -6.27
N GLN A 91 -13.11 -27.02 -5.17
CA GLN A 91 -13.96 -26.11 -4.40
C GLN A 91 -13.11 -25.16 -3.54
N LEU A 92 -12.16 -24.46 -4.17
CA LEU A 92 -11.20 -23.60 -3.48
C LEU A 92 -11.89 -22.42 -2.79
N ASN A 93 -13.06 -21.99 -3.29
CA ASN A 93 -13.91 -20.99 -2.65
C ASN A 93 -14.38 -21.39 -1.24
N ALA A 94 -14.38 -22.68 -0.90
CA ALA A 94 -14.71 -23.19 0.43
C ALA A 94 -13.47 -23.45 1.30
N SER A 95 -12.26 -23.27 0.76
CA SER A 95 -11.01 -23.53 1.48
C SER A 95 -10.79 -22.49 2.57
N ARG A 96 -10.50 -22.97 3.78
CA ARG A 96 -10.03 -22.13 4.90
C ARG A 96 -8.51 -21.95 4.90
N GLN A 97 -7.79 -22.63 4.01
CA GLN A 97 -6.34 -22.67 3.97
C GLN A 97 -5.77 -21.79 2.85
N ILE A 98 -6.34 -20.60 2.64
CA ILE A 98 -5.98 -19.71 1.52
C ILE A 98 -4.47 -19.41 1.47
N ALA A 99 -3.81 -19.27 2.62
CA ALA A 99 -2.36 -19.06 2.70
C ALA A 99 -1.51 -20.23 2.16
N ARG A 100 -2.06 -21.45 2.15
CA ARG A 100 -1.39 -22.67 1.66
C ARG A 100 -1.69 -23.02 0.20
N ILE A 101 -2.62 -22.29 -0.42
CA ILE A 101 -2.97 -22.47 -1.84
C ILE A 101 -2.65 -21.23 -2.67
N THR A 102 -2.55 -20.04 -2.07
CA THR A 102 -2.23 -18.81 -2.78
C THR A 102 -0.75 -18.83 -3.17
N LEU A 103 -0.44 -18.75 -4.46
CA LEU A 103 0.91 -18.64 -5.01
C LEU A 103 1.41 -17.19 -4.98
N ASP A 104 0.59 -16.27 -5.45
CA ASP A 104 0.85 -14.83 -5.43
C ASP A 104 -0.46 -14.03 -5.28
N ASN A 105 -0.33 -12.72 -5.13
CA ASN A 105 -1.47 -11.80 -5.08
C ASN A 105 -1.10 -10.46 -5.71
N TRP A 106 -2.08 -9.57 -5.81
CA TRP A 106 -1.91 -8.24 -6.41
C TRP A 106 -0.73 -7.46 -5.84
N ALA A 107 -0.48 -7.55 -4.53
CA ALA A 107 0.59 -6.79 -3.88
C ALA A 107 1.97 -7.29 -4.36
N ILE A 108 2.13 -8.61 -4.47
CA ILE A 108 3.35 -9.26 -4.96
C ILE A 108 3.55 -8.95 -6.46
N GLN A 109 2.48 -9.11 -7.26
CA GLN A 109 2.51 -8.84 -8.71
C GLN A 109 2.87 -7.37 -9.03
N LEU A 110 2.55 -6.43 -8.13
CA LEU A 110 2.90 -5.01 -8.29
C LEU A 110 4.30 -4.63 -7.80
N LEU A 111 5.00 -5.48 -7.05
CA LEU A 111 6.33 -5.14 -6.50
C LEU A 111 7.34 -4.68 -7.58
N PRO A 112 7.47 -5.36 -8.74
CA PRO A 112 8.39 -4.90 -9.80
C PRO A 112 8.07 -3.49 -10.29
N TYR A 113 6.78 -3.17 -10.43
CA TYR A 113 6.26 -1.88 -10.91
C TYR A 113 6.32 -0.78 -9.85
N LEU A 114 6.54 -1.15 -8.58
CA LEU A 114 6.86 -0.23 -7.49
C LEU A 114 8.37 -0.03 -7.30
N GLY A 115 9.21 -0.63 -8.16
CA GLY A 115 10.67 -0.56 -8.05
C GLY A 115 11.25 -1.53 -7.01
N ARG A 116 10.47 -2.50 -6.53
CA ARG A 116 10.85 -3.48 -5.51
C ARG A 116 11.19 -4.85 -6.11
N ASN A 117 12.03 -4.84 -7.15
CA ASN A 117 12.50 -6.07 -7.81
C ASN A 117 13.34 -6.96 -6.86
N ASP A 118 14.03 -6.33 -5.90
CA ASP A 118 14.76 -6.97 -4.82
C ASP A 118 13.88 -7.86 -3.94
N LEU A 119 12.67 -7.39 -3.64
CA LEU A 119 11.69 -8.13 -2.84
C LEU A 119 10.89 -9.09 -3.69
N ALA A 120 10.52 -8.69 -4.91
CA ALA A 120 9.82 -9.56 -5.85
C ALA A 120 10.61 -10.85 -6.13
N GLY A 121 11.93 -10.74 -6.32
CA GLY A 121 12.82 -11.89 -6.56
C GLY A 121 13.03 -12.81 -5.36
N GLN A 122 12.53 -12.47 -4.17
CA GLN A 122 12.59 -13.36 -2.99
C GLN A 122 11.39 -14.31 -2.90
N PHE A 123 10.31 -14.07 -3.65
CA PHE A 123 9.14 -14.94 -3.65
C PHE A 123 9.34 -16.13 -4.59
N GLU A 124 9.22 -17.34 -4.05
CA GLU A 124 9.14 -18.60 -4.78
C GLU A 124 7.69 -18.81 -5.25
N THR A 125 7.41 -18.48 -6.52
CA THR A 125 6.04 -18.44 -7.09
C THR A 125 5.47 -19.83 -7.43
N ASP A 126 6.29 -20.87 -7.40
CA ASP A 126 5.86 -22.27 -7.52
C ASP A 126 5.33 -22.85 -6.20
N ARG A 127 5.54 -22.14 -5.09
CA ARG A 127 5.07 -22.48 -3.75
C ARG A 127 4.00 -21.53 -3.27
N ALA A 128 3.25 -21.96 -2.27
CA ALA A 128 2.29 -21.07 -1.63
C ALA A 128 2.99 -19.95 -0.85
N ILE A 129 2.39 -18.77 -0.77
CA ILE A 129 2.91 -17.63 -0.01
C ILE A 129 3.12 -18.02 1.47
N GLY A 130 2.27 -18.87 2.03
CA GLY A 130 2.39 -19.35 3.40
C GLY A 130 3.50 -20.38 3.64
N ASP A 131 4.21 -20.82 2.61
CA ASP A 131 5.38 -21.71 2.74
C ASP A 131 6.52 -21.03 3.52
N GLU A 132 7.34 -21.83 4.18
CA GLU A 132 8.47 -21.32 4.98
C GLU A 132 9.54 -20.68 4.09
N ALA A 133 9.71 -21.14 2.84
CA ALA A 133 10.62 -20.53 1.88
C ALA A 133 10.25 -19.06 1.58
N ASN A 134 8.98 -18.71 1.68
CA ASN A 134 8.46 -17.36 1.44
C ASN A 134 8.37 -16.52 2.72
N ARG A 135 8.81 -17.04 3.89
CA ARG A 135 8.60 -16.39 5.19
C ARG A 135 9.16 -14.98 5.28
N ASP A 136 10.42 -14.80 4.88
CA ASP A 136 11.08 -13.51 5.03
C ASP A 136 10.48 -12.48 4.05
N ALA A 137 10.20 -12.91 2.81
CA ALA A 137 9.55 -12.07 1.80
C ALA A 137 8.13 -11.64 2.21
N ARG A 138 7.30 -12.55 2.74
CA ARG A 138 5.93 -12.23 3.18
C ARG A 138 5.86 -11.36 4.45
N LEU A 139 6.93 -11.35 5.26
CA LEU A 139 7.04 -10.51 6.46
C LEU A 139 7.69 -9.15 6.17
N ALA A 140 8.28 -8.97 4.98
CA ALA A 140 8.78 -7.67 4.57
C ALA A 140 7.65 -6.65 4.46
N SER A 141 7.82 -5.50 5.10
CA SER A 141 6.85 -4.39 5.13
C SER A 141 7.32 -3.25 4.21
N PRO A 142 7.08 -3.33 2.89
CA PRO A 142 7.49 -2.27 1.97
C PRO A 142 6.74 -0.98 2.31
N ALA A 143 7.48 0.12 2.37
CA ALA A 143 6.91 1.42 2.73
C ALA A 143 5.74 1.75 1.78
N GLU A 144 5.85 1.46 0.49
CA GLU A 144 4.81 1.67 -0.52
C GLU A 144 3.42 1.12 -0.14
N MET A 145 3.35 0.09 0.70
CA MET A 145 2.10 -0.58 1.12
C MET A 145 1.55 -0.12 2.49
N VAL A 146 2.28 0.73 3.20
CA VAL A 146 1.94 1.17 4.57
C VAL A 146 1.58 2.65 4.58
N CYS A 147 0.60 3.04 5.39
CA CYS A 147 0.21 4.41 5.66
C CYS A 147 0.74 4.82 7.05
N PRO A 148 1.56 5.88 7.18
CA PRO A 148 2.10 6.31 8.47
C PRO A 148 1.04 6.74 9.51
N SER A 149 -0.20 7.01 9.08
CA SER A 149 -1.33 7.25 10.00
C SER A 149 -1.77 5.97 10.73
N ASP A 150 -1.47 4.78 10.19
CA ASP A 150 -1.77 3.51 10.84
C ASP A 150 -0.64 3.10 11.77
N SER A 151 -0.84 3.39 13.06
CA SER A 151 0.12 3.05 14.10
C SER A 151 0.28 1.54 14.35
N TRP A 152 -0.54 0.67 13.76
CA TRP A 152 -0.45 -0.79 13.93
C TRP A 152 0.45 -1.48 12.90
N ASN A 153 0.87 -0.77 11.84
CA ASN A 153 1.75 -1.32 10.82
C ASN A 153 3.20 -1.17 11.22
N ARG A 154 3.62 -2.07 12.12
CA ARG A 154 4.97 -2.14 12.70
C ARG A 154 5.55 -3.52 12.49
N ASP A 155 6.88 -3.61 12.45
CA ASP A 155 7.61 -4.86 12.24
C ASP A 155 7.38 -5.87 13.39
N ASP A 156 7.07 -5.39 14.60
CA ASP A 156 6.77 -6.20 15.79
C ASP A 156 5.29 -6.62 15.89
N ASN A 157 4.43 -6.20 14.96
CA ASN A 157 3.00 -6.50 14.96
C ASN A 157 2.50 -7.05 13.60
N PRO A 158 3.02 -8.21 13.15
CA PRO A 158 2.52 -8.85 11.93
C PRO A 158 1.05 -9.28 12.08
N TYR A 159 0.36 -9.40 10.95
CA TYR A 159 -0.93 -10.08 10.91
C TYR A 159 -0.73 -11.59 11.05
N LEU A 160 -1.44 -12.23 11.98
CA LEU A 160 -1.37 -13.67 12.21
C LEU A 160 -2.61 -14.34 11.62
N PHE A 161 -2.44 -15.03 10.49
CA PHE A 161 -3.50 -15.80 9.86
C PHE A 161 -3.65 -17.16 10.55
N ARG A 162 -4.80 -17.38 11.20
CA ARG A 162 -5.14 -18.63 11.91
C ARG A 162 -6.13 -19.44 11.09
N VAL A 163 -5.74 -20.65 10.71
CA VAL A 163 -6.61 -21.61 9.98
C VAL A 163 -7.47 -22.41 10.96
N SER A 164 -6.86 -22.89 12.04
CA SER A 164 -7.48 -23.65 13.13
C SER A 164 -6.67 -23.44 14.40
N ASP A 165 -7.22 -23.83 15.56
CA ASP A 165 -6.51 -23.73 16.84
C ASP A 165 -5.35 -24.73 16.97
N GLU A 166 -5.32 -25.76 16.12
CA GLU A 166 -4.32 -26.84 16.12
C GLU A 166 -3.08 -26.51 15.27
N LEU A 167 -3.18 -25.54 14.37
CA LEU A 167 -2.08 -25.18 13.46
C LEU A 167 -1.43 -23.88 13.88
N GLU A 168 -0.11 -23.82 13.79
CA GLU A 168 0.64 -22.59 14.00
C GLU A 168 0.17 -21.48 13.04
N PRO A 169 -0.02 -20.24 13.53
CA PRO A 169 -0.43 -19.13 12.69
C PRO A 169 0.65 -18.78 11.67
N ILE A 170 0.21 -18.37 10.48
CA ILE A 170 1.10 -17.87 9.44
C ILE A 170 1.13 -16.34 9.52
N GLY A 171 2.32 -15.77 9.72
CA GLY A 171 2.50 -14.32 9.79
C GLY A 171 2.46 -13.63 8.42
N PHE A 172 1.99 -12.39 8.37
CA PHE A 172 2.06 -11.56 7.17
C PHE A 172 2.41 -10.13 7.57
N ALA A 173 3.19 -9.45 6.75
CA ALA A 173 3.31 -8.01 6.84
C ALA A 173 1.92 -7.38 6.70
N ARG A 174 1.67 -6.32 7.47
CA ARG A 174 0.42 -5.57 7.36
C ARG A 174 0.53 -4.53 6.25
N GLY A 175 -0.61 -4.14 5.70
CA GLY A 175 -0.71 -3.06 4.72
C GLY A 175 -2.02 -2.30 4.87
N ASN A 176 -2.12 -1.14 4.23
CA ASN A 176 -3.30 -0.26 4.30
C ASN A 176 -4.09 -0.16 3.00
N TYR A 177 -3.60 -0.77 1.93
CA TYR A 177 -4.19 -0.68 0.61
C TYR A 177 -4.71 -2.06 0.19
N ALA A 178 -5.74 -2.05 -0.65
CA ALA A 178 -6.38 -3.25 -1.14
C ALA A 178 -6.78 -3.05 -2.61
N ILE A 179 -6.82 -4.14 -3.35
CA ILE A 179 -7.41 -4.18 -4.69
C ILE A 179 -8.90 -4.58 -4.58
N SER A 180 -9.75 -3.97 -5.39
CA SER A 180 -11.19 -4.23 -5.33
C SER A 180 -11.56 -5.49 -6.08
N GLY A 181 -11.98 -6.52 -5.35
CA GLY A 181 -12.63 -7.72 -5.89
C GLY A 181 -14.11 -7.53 -6.24
N GLY A 182 -14.69 -6.38 -5.86
CA GLY A 182 -16.10 -6.08 -6.02
C GLY A 182 -16.95 -6.44 -4.81
N THR A 183 -18.11 -5.81 -4.67
CA THR A 183 -19.06 -6.04 -3.57
C THR A 183 -19.69 -7.44 -3.62
N GLN A 184 -19.64 -8.08 -4.78
CA GLN A 184 -20.30 -9.35 -5.06
C GLN A 184 -19.39 -10.56 -4.88
N MET A 185 -18.08 -10.34 -4.68
CA MET A 185 -17.05 -11.37 -4.55
C MET A 185 -17.29 -12.37 -3.40
N SER A 186 -18.12 -12.01 -2.42
CA SER A 186 -18.32 -12.79 -1.18
C SER A 186 -19.37 -13.90 -1.27
N SER A 187 -20.26 -13.89 -2.28
CA SER A 187 -21.30 -14.91 -2.42
C SER A 187 -21.52 -15.30 -3.88
N ALA A 188 -21.24 -16.58 -4.19
CA ALA A 188 -21.59 -17.20 -5.45
C ALA A 188 -23.02 -17.79 -5.46
N VAL A 189 -23.78 -17.62 -4.36
CA VAL A 189 -25.12 -18.19 -4.23
C VAL A 189 -26.11 -17.41 -5.09
N ALA A 190 -26.86 -18.11 -5.93
CA ALA A 190 -27.90 -17.51 -6.75
C ALA A 190 -29.03 -16.93 -5.87
N SER A 191 -29.48 -15.72 -6.22
CA SER A 191 -30.65 -15.08 -5.62
C SER A 191 -31.89 -15.95 -5.81
N ASN A 192 -32.73 -16.05 -4.77
CA ASN A 192 -34.01 -16.76 -4.84
C ASN A 192 -35.06 -16.01 -4.04
N THR A 193 -36.33 -16.38 -4.18
CA THR A 193 -37.45 -15.69 -3.51
C THR A 193 -37.38 -15.75 -1.99
N LYS A 194 -36.69 -16.72 -1.40
CA LYS A 194 -36.46 -16.84 0.05
C LYS A 194 -35.23 -16.04 0.53
N SER A 195 -34.30 -15.73 -0.37
CA SER A 195 -33.08 -14.99 -0.07
C SER A 195 -32.73 -14.11 -1.29
N PRO A 196 -33.42 -12.96 -1.43
CA PRO A 196 -33.14 -12.04 -2.53
C PRO A 196 -31.79 -11.37 -2.28
N HIS A 197 -30.80 -11.78 -3.08
CA HIS A 197 -29.51 -11.12 -3.19
C HIS A 197 -29.47 -10.30 -4.49
N GLY A 198 -28.59 -9.30 -4.55
CA GLY A 198 -28.30 -8.58 -5.79
C GLY A 198 -27.54 -9.44 -6.78
N GLU A 199 -26.63 -8.83 -7.54
CA GLU A 199 -25.68 -9.55 -8.39
C GLU A 199 -24.74 -10.47 -7.55
N ARG A 200 -24.28 -11.57 -8.16
CA ARG A 200 -23.51 -12.65 -7.51
C ARG A 200 -22.05 -12.64 -7.97
N ALA A 201 -21.17 -13.29 -7.20
CA ALA A 201 -19.88 -13.70 -7.74
C ALA A 201 -20.08 -14.73 -8.85
N GLU A 202 -19.33 -14.59 -9.94
CA GLU A 202 -19.18 -15.61 -10.95
C GLU A 202 -18.11 -16.59 -10.49
N LEU A 203 -18.47 -17.88 -10.44
CA LEU A 203 -17.60 -18.97 -10.00
C LEU A 203 -17.54 -20.01 -11.11
N TRP A 204 -16.35 -20.18 -11.69
CA TRP A 204 -16.11 -21.14 -12.76
C TRP A 204 -15.17 -22.23 -12.26
N ILE A 205 -15.65 -23.47 -12.29
CA ILE A 205 -14.89 -24.66 -11.89
C ILE A 205 -14.97 -25.66 -13.04
N ARG A 206 -13.82 -26.11 -13.55
CA ARG A 206 -13.74 -27.17 -14.58
C ARG A 206 -12.69 -28.20 -14.18
N GLU A 207 -13.00 -29.48 -14.36
CA GLU A 207 -12.07 -30.57 -14.05
C GLU A 207 -11.05 -30.81 -15.17
N GLU A 208 -11.45 -30.63 -16.43
CA GLU A 208 -10.61 -30.85 -17.61
C GLU A 208 -10.76 -29.71 -18.64
N PRO A 209 -9.73 -28.87 -18.87
CA PRO A 209 -8.54 -28.71 -18.02
C PRO A 209 -8.93 -28.17 -16.63
N ARG A 210 -8.11 -28.51 -15.64
CA ARG A 210 -8.34 -28.17 -14.23
C ARG A 210 -8.25 -26.67 -14.02
N THR A 211 -9.38 -25.98 -13.94
CA THR A 211 -9.46 -24.51 -13.80
C THR A 211 -10.41 -24.10 -12.69
N PHE A 212 -10.05 -23.02 -12.02
CA PHE A 212 -10.85 -22.34 -11.00
C PHE A 212 -10.75 -20.84 -11.26
N GLN A 213 -11.88 -20.14 -11.29
CA GLN A 213 -11.94 -18.67 -11.36
C GLN A 213 -13.10 -18.19 -10.48
N LEU A 214 -12.87 -17.11 -9.75
CA LEU A 214 -13.89 -16.46 -8.94
C LEU A 214 -13.75 -14.95 -9.08
N TRP A 215 -14.82 -14.25 -9.44
CA TRP A 215 -14.80 -12.79 -9.51
C TRP A 215 -16.17 -12.17 -9.26
N GLY A 216 -16.18 -10.91 -8.86
CA GLY A 216 -17.37 -10.07 -8.83
C GLY A 216 -17.26 -8.90 -9.79
N ASN A 217 -17.99 -7.84 -9.52
CA ASN A 217 -17.96 -6.57 -10.26
C ASN A 217 -16.73 -5.68 -9.99
N GLY A 218 -15.65 -6.23 -9.42
CA GLY A 218 -14.42 -5.51 -9.15
C GLY A 218 -13.48 -5.45 -10.34
N VAL A 219 -12.26 -4.96 -10.09
CA VAL A 219 -11.18 -4.89 -11.09
C VAL A 219 -10.18 -6.04 -10.98
N ALA A 220 -10.37 -6.94 -10.01
CA ALA A 220 -9.47 -8.06 -9.76
C ALA A 220 -10.24 -9.30 -9.29
N GLY A 221 -9.96 -10.46 -9.90
CA GLY A 221 -10.55 -11.74 -9.54
C GLY A 221 -9.54 -12.69 -8.88
N ILE A 222 -10.02 -13.81 -8.36
CA ILE A 222 -9.18 -14.96 -8.01
C ILE A 222 -8.99 -15.79 -9.27
N ASN A 223 -7.73 -15.99 -9.68
CA ASN A 223 -7.34 -16.67 -10.93
C ASN A 223 -7.98 -16.06 -12.20
N LYS A 224 -8.53 -14.86 -12.09
CA LYS A 224 -9.19 -14.10 -13.15
C LYS A 224 -8.59 -12.71 -13.19
N ALA A 225 -7.86 -12.43 -14.26
CA ALA A 225 -7.35 -11.11 -14.59
C ALA A 225 -8.35 -10.39 -15.52
N PHE A 226 -8.35 -9.06 -15.46
CA PHE A 226 -9.21 -8.20 -16.27
C PHE A 226 -8.37 -7.20 -17.04
N SER A 227 -8.75 -6.93 -18.27
CA SER A 227 -8.20 -5.88 -19.12
C SER A 227 -9.18 -4.70 -19.20
N TYR A 228 -8.77 -3.57 -19.78
CA TYR A 228 -9.70 -2.48 -20.07
C TYR A 228 -10.86 -2.90 -20.98
N GLU A 229 -10.65 -3.88 -21.86
CA GLU A 229 -11.65 -4.36 -22.81
C GLU A 229 -12.77 -5.18 -22.13
N ASP A 230 -12.50 -5.76 -20.97
CA ASP A 230 -13.50 -6.51 -20.20
C ASP A 230 -14.55 -5.58 -19.57
N PHE A 231 -14.30 -4.27 -19.49
CA PHE A 231 -15.23 -3.27 -18.97
C PHE A 231 -16.04 -2.65 -20.12
N THR A 232 -17.08 -3.36 -20.55
CA THR A 232 -17.93 -2.94 -21.70
C THR A 232 -18.99 -1.90 -21.36
N ASN A 233 -19.20 -1.58 -20.08
CA ASN A 233 -20.02 -0.44 -19.70
C ASN A 233 -19.31 0.85 -20.15
N PRO A 234 -20.03 1.84 -20.71
CA PRO A 234 -19.39 3.08 -21.13
C PRO A 234 -18.62 3.62 -19.93
N GLN A 235 -17.29 3.71 -20.08
CA GLN A 235 -16.42 4.37 -19.11
C GLN A 235 -17.12 5.65 -18.73
N SER A 236 -17.43 5.83 -17.46
CA SER A 236 -18.20 7.00 -17.01
C SER A 236 -17.52 8.24 -17.57
N THR A 237 -18.11 8.84 -18.61
CA THR A 237 -17.71 10.15 -19.08
C THR A 237 -18.01 11.06 -17.92
N LEU A 238 -16.95 11.50 -17.24
CA LEU A 238 -17.03 12.68 -16.39
C LEU A 238 -17.43 13.82 -17.34
N ILE A 239 -18.73 14.11 -17.38
CA ILE A 239 -19.27 15.35 -17.93
C ILE A 239 -19.10 16.43 -16.88
#